data_AF-A0A7K2E5H7-F1
#
_entry.id   AF-A0A7K2E5H7-F1
#
_cell.length_a   1.000
_cell.length_b   1.000
_cell.length_c   1.000
_cell.angle_alpha   90.00
_cell.angle_beta   90.00
_cell.angle_gamma   90.00
#
_symmetry.space_group_name_H-M   'P 1'
#
loop_
_entity.id
_entity.type
_entity.pdbx_description
1 polymer ?
#
loop_
_entity_poly.entity_id
_entity_poly.type
_entity_poly.pdbx_seq_one_letter_code
_entity_poly.pdbx_strand_id
1 'polypeptide(L)'
;MTELKISEAGTVQFPMVRHAEEVGWGPLSPSAATLKRGGEGGLLFRDELEGVLQRFNPWMSDVDVRSAVERLEALPATIEGDREVLAWLRGERQWYDEAEDRQRRVRLIDFEQPGANALHVTWEWRLKPPARKANRADLMFVVNGVPVAVVEHKNPADADAIERGVAQLRRYELETPELLGAAQVFNVTHLFDYWYGATWNASRRYMARWKERPDESYRSAVQSFFEPNDFLRTLRDWILFCEAPRIGGRPGPYGAGPWP
;
A
#
# COMPACT_ATOMS: atom_id res chain seq x y z
N MET A 1 13.96 -2.31 -31.53
CA MET A 1 12.53 -1.93 -31.58
C MET A 1 11.74 -3.19 -31.33
N THR A 2 11.37 -3.42 -30.08
CA THR A 2 10.68 -4.64 -29.67
C THR A 2 9.19 -4.31 -29.70
N GLU A 3 8.47 -4.94 -30.61
CA GLU A 3 7.02 -4.82 -30.74
C GLU A 3 6.36 -5.15 -29.40
N LEU A 4 5.84 -4.09 -28.75
CA LEU A 4 4.92 -4.22 -27.63
C LEU A 4 3.68 -4.95 -28.16
N LYS A 5 3.61 -6.26 -27.90
CA LYS A 5 2.36 -7.00 -27.96
C LYS A 5 1.36 -6.24 -27.11
N ILE A 6 0.34 -5.68 -27.75
CA ILE A 6 -0.87 -5.14 -27.15
C ILE A 6 -1.58 -6.33 -26.48
N SER A 7 -1.10 -6.72 -25.29
CA SER A 7 -1.85 -7.53 -24.35
C SER A 7 -2.79 -6.61 -23.58
N GLU A 8 -3.87 -7.14 -23.02
CA GLU A 8 -4.84 -6.40 -22.19
C GLU A 8 -4.20 -5.48 -21.12
N ALA A 9 -2.97 -5.78 -20.68
CA ALA A 9 -2.18 -4.95 -19.78
C ALA A 9 -1.99 -3.51 -20.31
N GLY A 10 -1.86 -3.34 -21.63
CA GLY A 10 -1.72 -2.04 -22.28
C GLY A 10 -2.93 -1.12 -22.12
N THR A 11 -4.13 -1.68 -22.01
CA THR A 11 -5.37 -0.93 -22.22
C THR A 11 -5.93 -0.31 -20.93
N VAL A 12 -5.55 -0.80 -19.75
CA VAL A 12 -6.19 -0.39 -18.48
C VAL A 12 -5.19 0.01 -17.38
N GLN A 13 -4.03 -0.64 -17.29
CA GLN A 13 -3.01 -0.32 -16.28
C GLN A 13 -2.39 1.06 -16.53
N PHE A 14 -2.00 1.34 -17.79
CA PHE A 14 -1.39 2.62 -18.16
C PHE A 14 -2.31 3.83 -18.01
N PRO A 15 -3.63 3.75 -18.30
CA PRO A 15 -4.56 4.81 -17.91
C PRO A 15 -4.53 5.14 -16.42
N MET A 16 -4.54 4.14 -15.52
CA MET A 16 -4.48 4.43 -14.07
C MET A 16 -3.18 5.12 -13.69
N VAL A 17 -2.04 4.64 -14.20
CA VAL A 17 -0.72 5.25 -13.93
C VAL A 17 -0.71 6.71 -14.39
N ARG A 18 -1.19 7.01 -15.60
CA ARG A 18 -1.30 8.39 -16.10
C ARG A 18 -2.21 9.24 -15.23
N HIS A 19 -3.38 8.73 -14.84
CA HIS A 19 -4.31 9.51 -14.02
C HIS A 19 -3.78 9.79 -12.61
N ALA A 20 -3.03 8.85 -12.03
CA ALA A 20 -2.31 9.05 -10.77
C ALA A 20 -1.15 10.06 -10.92
N GLU A 21 -0.42 10.02 -12.04
CA GLU A 21 0.62 11.01 -12.38
C GLU A 21 0.05 12.43 -12.45
N GLU A 22 -1.11 12.59 -13.08
CA GLU A 22 -1.81 13.88 -13.19
C GLU A 22 -2.19 14.50 -11.82
N VAL A 23 -2.23 13.71 -10.74
CA VAL A 23 -2.49 14.18 -9.36
C VAL A 23 -1.26 14.11 -8.44
N GLY A 24 -0.07 13.83 -8.98
CA GLY A 24 1.19 13.97 -8.24
C GLY A 24 1.91 12.68 -7.85
N TRP A 25 1.47 11.50 -8.31
CA TRP A 25 2.21 10.25 -8.12
C TRP A 25 3.27 10.06 -9.20
N GLY A 26 4.54 9.93 -8.83
CA GLY A 26 5.63 9.67 -9.76
C GLY A 26 5.55 8.25 -10.35
N PRO A 27 5.44 8.07 -11.68
CA PRO A 27 5.51 6.75 -12.29
C PRO A 27 6.91 6.16 -12.14
N LEU A 28 6.98 4.93 -11.66
CA LEU A 28 8.23 4.20 -11.51
C LEU A 28 8.15 2.88 -12.27
N SER A 29 9.11 2.66 -13.17
CA SER A 29 9.15 1.41 -13.95
C SER A 29 9.39 0.18 -13.06
N PRO A 30 8.92 -1.02 -13.45
CA PRO A 30 9.09 -2.23 -12.65
C PRO A 30 10.55 -2.57 -12.34
N SER A 31 11.47 -2.29 -13.28
CA SER A 31 12.91 -2.52 -13.10
C SER A 31 13.51 -1.54 -12.08
N ALA A 32 13.13 -0.26 -12.14
CA ALA A 32 13.55 0.74 -11.17
C ALA A 32 12.98 0.45 -9.77
N ALA A 33 11.71 0.03 -9.68
CA ALA A 33 11.10 -0.41 -8.43
C ALA A 33 11.83 -1.62 -7.84
N THR A 34 12.14 -2.62 -8.66
CA THR A 34 12.90 -3.81 -8.23
C THR A 34 14.29 -3.45 -7.72
N LEU A 35 14.98 -2.52 -8.39
CA LEU A 35 16.29 -2.05 -7.97
C LEU A 35 16.20 -1.35 -6.60
N LYS A 36 15.23 -0.45 -6.40
CA LYS A 36 15.01 0.23 -5.11
C LYS A 36 14.71 -0.72 -3.95
N ARG A 37 14.18 -1.92 -4.24
CA ARG A 37 13.91 -2.97 -3.24
C ARG A 37 15.09 -3.91 -2.99
N GLY A 38 16.21 -3.74 -3.68
CA GLY A 38 17.32 -4.69 -3.62
C GLY A 38 17.01 -6.07 -4.24
N GLY A 39 15.96 -6.15 -5.09
CA GLY A 39 15.55 -7.38 -5.78
C GLY A 39 14.07 -7.73 -5.66
N GLU A 40 13.68 -8.90 -6.16
CA GLU A 40 12.29 -9.39 -6.13
C GLU A 40 11.86 -9.95 -4.77
N GLY A 41 12.78 -10.06 -3.80
CA GLY A 41 12.46 -10.50 -2.43
C GLY A 41 12.13 -9.36 -1.46
N GLY A 42 12.54 -8.13 -1.78
CA GLY A 42 12.32 -6.95 -0.94
C GLY A 42 10.98 -6.28 -1.20
N LEU A 43 10.45 -5.62 -0.17
CA LEU A 43 9.17 -4.90 -0.20
C LEU A 43 9.34 -3.37 -0.17
N LEU A 44 10.32 -2.87 0.59
CA LEU A 44 10.50 -1.43 0.84
C LEU A 44 11.53 -0.82 -0.13
N PHE A 45 11.39 0.46 -0.45
CA PHE A 45 12.48 1.23 -1.08
C PHE A 45 13.42 1.75 0.01
N ARG A 46 14.39 0.90 0.39
CA ARG A 46 15.22 1.08 1.60
C ARG A 46 15.88 2.46 1.68
N ASP A 47 16.65 2.83 0.66
CA ASP A 47 17.38 4.10 0.63
C ASP A 47 16.45 5.33 0.69
N GLU A 48 15.26 5.22 0.11
CA GLU A 48 14.27 6.30 0.12
C GLU A 48 13.63 6.46 1.50
N LEU A 49 13.31 5.34 2.14
CA LEU A 49 12.78 5.31 3.50
C LEU A 49 13.81 5.82 4.52
N GLU A 50 15.07 5.40 4.42
CA GLU A 50 16.17 5.92 5.24
C GLU A 50 16.33 7.43 5.04
N GLY A 51 16.34 7.91 3.80
CA GLY A 51 16.46 9.33 3.48
C GLY A 51 15.28 10.18 3.99
N VAL A 52 14.06 9.63 4.01
CA VAL A 52 12.89 10.30 4.60
C VAL A 52 12.98 10.32 6.12
N LEU A 53 13.35 9.20 6.75
CA LEU A 53 13.52 9.11 8.19
C LEU A 53 14.55 10.13 8.70
N GLN A 54 15.70 10.24 8.04
CA GLN A 54 16.73 11.22 8.40
C GLN A 54 16.23 12.65 8.23
N ARG A 55 15.47 12.93 7.15
CA ARG A 55 14.93 14.28 6.86
C ARG A 55 13.86 14.70 7.84
N PHE A 56 12.93 13.81 8.19
CA PHE A 56 11.81 14.10 9.09
C PHE A 56 12.19 13.99 10.56
N ASN A 57 13.25 13.26 10.88
CA ASN A 57 13.72 13.01 12.24
C ASN A 57 15.23 13.30 12.32
N PRO A 58 15.66 14.57 12.16
CA PRO A 58 17.09 14.94 12.14
C PRO A 58 17.82 14.68 13.47
N TRP A 59 17.09 14.27 14.50
CA TRP A 59 17.61 13.87 15.81
C TRP A 59 18.02 12.39 15.87
N MET A 60 17.58 11.57 14.91
CA MET A 60 17.99 10.17 14.82
C MET A 60 19.39 10.07 14.21
N SER A 61 20.22 9.18 14.77
CA SER A 61 21.51 8.82 14.17
C SER A 61 21.30 7.92 12.94
N ASP A 62 22.31 7.82 12.07
CA ASP A 62 22.27 6.90 10.92
C ASP A 62 22.04 5.43 11.35
N VAL A 63 22.54 5.06 12.54
CA VAL A 63 22.37 3.73 13.13
C VAL A 63 20.92 3.51 13.56
N ASP A 64 20.29 4.51 14.18
CA ASP A 64 18.88 4.46 14.57
C ASP A 64 17.96 4.39 13.37
N VAL A 65 18.24 5.19 12.33
CA VAL A 65 17.47 5.17 11.07
C VAL A 65 17.53 3.78 10.44
N ARG A 66 18.73 3.20 10.30
CA ARG A 66 18.87 1.83 9.77
C ARG A 66 18.12 0.81 10.62
N SER A 67 18.22 0.92 11.94
CA SER A 67 17.54 0.03 12.89
C SER A 67 16.01 0.15 12.80
N ALA A 68 15.48 1.35 12.56
CA ALA A 68 14.05 1.56 12.35
C ALA A 68 13.56 0.94 11.05
N VAL A 69 14.34 1.04 9.97
CA VAL A 69 14.05 0.37 8.69
C VAL A 69 14.10 -1.15 8.84
N GLU A 70 15.12 -1.70 9.49
CA GLU A 70 15.23 -3.14 9.76
C GLU A 70 14.05 -3.65 10.60
N ARG A 71 13.57 -2.84 11.55
CA ARG A 71 12.38 -3.16 12.34
C ARG A 71 11.11 -3.20 11.50
N LEU A 72 10.94 -2.29 10.54
CA LEU A 72 9.83 -2.30 9.58
C LEU A 72 9.90 -3.51 8.64
N GLU A 73 11.10 -3.83 8.11
CA GLU A 73 11.33 -4.99 7.24
C GLU A 73 11.04 -6.32 7.95
N ALA A 74 11.30 -6.39 9.27
CA ALA A 74 11.09 -7.57 10.08
C ALA A 74 9.63 -7.77 10.56
N LEU A 75 8.72 -6.84 10.27
CA LEU A 75 7.32 -6.99 10.66
C LEU A 75 6.70 -8.21 9.97
N PRO A 76 5.96 -9.05 10.72
CA PRO A 76 5.36 -10.23 10.14
C PRO A 76 4.28 -9.82 9.13
N ALA A 77 4.19 -10.54 8.01
CA ALA A 77 3.06 -10.38 7.11
C ALA A 77 1.82 -11.06 7.71
N THR A 78 1.19 -10.39 8.67
CA THR A 78 -0.08 -10.74 9.32
C THR A 78 -0.89 -9.47 9.57
N ILE A 79 -2.15 -9.61 9.98
CA ILE A 79 -3.00 -8.47 10.33
C ILE A 79 -2.42 -7.63 11.49
N GLU A 80 -1.71 -8.26 12.43
CA GLU A 80 -1.02 -7.56 13.52
C GLU A 80 0.20 -6.78 13.02
N GLY A 81 0.95 -7.35 12.08
CA GLY A 81 2.07 -6.66 11.43
C GLY A 81 1.59 -5.49 10.57
N ASP A 82 0.48 -5.67 9.85
CA ASP A 82 -0.17 -4.61 9.08
C ASP A 82 -0.62 -3.44 9.98
N ARG A 83 -1.22 -3.75 11.14
CA ARG A 83 -1.53 -2.74 12.18
C ARG A 83 -0.28 -2.02 12.69
N GLU A 84 0.83 -2.75 12.86
CA GLU A 84 2.09 -2.16 13.27
C GLU A 84 2.65 -1.22 12.19
N VAL A 85 2.59 -1.61 10.91
CA VAL A 85 2.95 -0.76 9.77
C VAL A 85 2.10 0.52 9.77
N LEU A 86 0.78 0.42 9.96
CA LEU A 86 -0.08 1.61 10.03
C LEU A 86 0.35 2.57 11.15
N ALA A 87 0.67 2.04 12.33
CA ALA A 87 1.13 2.85 13.46
C ALA A 87 2.45 3.58 13.16
N TRP A 88 3.35 2.94 12.40
CA TRP A 88 4.56 3.59 11.88
C TRP A 88 4.23 4.70 10.88
N LEU A 89 3.36 4.43 9.90
CA LEU A 89 2.93 5.41 8.90
C LEU A 89 2.30 6.65 9.55
N ARG A 90 1.52 6.45 10.64
CA ARG A 90 0.89 7.52 11.43
C ARG A 90 1.84 8.26 12.38
N GLY A 91 3.08 7.79 12.52
CA GLY A 91 4.05 8.36 13.46
C GLY A 91 3.68 8.15 14.93
N GLU A 92 2.97 7.06 15.23
CA GLU A 92 2.58 6.68 16.60
C GLU A 92 3.74 5.99 17.34
N ARG A 93 4.74 5.49 16.62
CA ARG A 93 5.91 4.81 17.19
C ARG A 93 6.96 5.80 17.66
N GLN A 94 7.63 5.43 18.74
CA GLN A 94 8.65 6.23 19.39
C GLN A 94 10.01 5.54 19.29
N TRP A 95 11.06 6.35 19.28
CA TRP A 95 12.45 5.93 19.39
C TRP A 95 13.13 6.70 20.51
N TYR A 96 14.13 6.09 21.14
CA TYR A 96 14.91 6.75 22.17
C TYR A 96 15.91 7.71 21.53
N ASP A 97 15.91 8.95 22.00
CA ASP A 97 16.88 9.97 21.67
C ASP A 97 17.93 9.99 22.77
N GLU A 98 19.13 9.44 22.50
CA GLU A 98 20.22 9.39 23.47
C GLU A 98 20.74 10.78 23.85
N ALA A 99 20.65 11.76 22.94
CA ALA A 99 21.17 13.11 23.17
C ALA A 99 20.30 13.90 24.15
N GLU A 100 18.98 13.63 24.15
CA GLU A 100 18.01 14.31 25.01
C GLU A 100 17.41 13.41 26.12
N ASP A 101 17.90 12.17 26.24
CA ASP A 101 17.45 11.15 27.21
C ASP A 101 15.91 11.01 27.28
N ARG A 102 15.26 10.89 26.11
CA ARG A 102 13.79 10.81 26.03
C ARG A 102 13.29 10.01 24.85
N GLN A 103 12.04 9.56 24.95
CA GLN A 103 11.34 8.94 23.82
C GLN A 103 10.71 10.03 22.92
N ARG A 104 10.95 9.95 21.61
CA ARG A 104 10.42 10.87 20.60
C ARG A 104 9.67 10.10 19.52
N ARG A 105 8.57 10.66 19.03
CA ARG A 105 7.82 10.07 17.91
C ARG A 105 8.65 10.09 16.64
N VAL A 106 8.64 8.98 15.91
CA VAL A 106 9.28 8.85 14.60
C VAL A 106 8.25 9.19 13.53
N ARG A 107 8.56 10.18 12.70
CA ARG A 107 7.69 10.62 11.61
C ARG A 107 8.11 9.95 10.30
N LEU A 108 7.19 9.20 9.68
CA LEU A 108 7.39 8.64 8.34
C LEU A 108 6.68 9.42 7.24
N ILE A 109 5.55 10.06 7.55
CA ILE A 109 4.73 10.80 6.59
C ILE A 109 4.53 12.23 7.11
N ASP A 110 4.65 13.19 6.19
CA ASP A 110 4.18 14.55 6.41
C ASP A 110 2.72 14.69 5.94
N PHE A 111 1.78 14.54 6.87
CA PHE A 111 0.34 14.67 6.58
C PHE A 111 -0.11 16.13 6.38
N GLU A 112 0.69 17.11 6.81
CA GLU A 112 0.35 18.54 6.71
C GLU A 112 0.86 19.15 5.40
N GLN A 113 1.93 18.59 4.84
CA GLN A 113 2.52 18.98 3.56
C GLN A 113 2.71 17.75 2.67
N PRO A 114 1.68 17.30 1.93
CA PRO A 114 1.78 16.09 1.11
C PRO A 114 2.92 16.10 0.09
N GLY A 115 3.26 17.27 -0.45
CA GLY A 115 4.39 17.46 -1.37
C GLY A 115 5.78 17.24 -0.75
N ALA A 116 5.90 17.10 0.58
CA ALA A 116 7.15 16.73 1.25
C ALA A 116 7.42 15.22 1.23
N ASN A 117 6.42 14.42 0.82
CA ASN A 117 6.51 12.97 0.70
C ASN A 117 6.87 12.57 -0.74
N ALA A 118 7.66 11.51 -0.88
CA ALA A 118 7.85 10.83 -2.15
C ALA A 118 6.66 9.90 -2.39
N LEU A 119 5.95 10.10 -3.51
CA LEU A 119 4.77 9.35 -3.91
C LEU A 119 5.08 8.64 -5.22
N HIS A 120 5.05 7.31 -5.25
CA HIS A 120 5.30 6.53 -6.45
C HIS A 120 4.14 5.61 -6.80
N VAL A 121 3.89 5.45 -8.10
CA VAL A 121 3.05 4.39 -8.65
C VAL A 121 3.89 3.52 -9.58
N THR A 122 3.84 2.21 -9.38
CA THR A 122 4.55 1.23 -10.22
C THR A 122 3.60 0.11 -10.61
N TRP A 123 3.85 -0.51 -11.75
CA TRP A 123 3.09 -1.64 -12.26
C TRP A 123 3.88 -2.94 -12.16
N GLU A 124 3.18 -4.06 -12.37
CA GLU A 124 3.75 -5.41 -12.44
C GLU A 124 4.68 -5.73 -11.25
N TRP A 125 4.24 -5.40 -10.04
CA TRP A 125 5.01 -5.61 -8.81
C TRP A 125 5.15 -7.11 -8.51
N ARG A 126 6.29 -7.69 -8.92
CA ARG A 126 6.63 -9.09 -8.62
C ARG A 126 7.29 -9.21 -7.26
N LEU A 127 6.77 -10.11 -6.43
CA LEU A 127 7.42 -10.56 -5.20
C LEU A 127 7.69 -12.07 -5.28
N LYS A 128 8.94 -12.45 -5.04
CA LYS A 128 9.42 -13.83 -5.07
C LYS A 128 10.19 -14.14 -3.79
N PRO A 129 9.50 -14.61 -2.73
CA PRO A 129 10.17 -15.08 -1.53
C PRO A 129 10.99 -16.36 -1.80
N PRO A 130 12.05 -16.63 -1.01
CA PRO A 130 12.80 -17.88 -1.11
C PRO A 130 11.89 -19.10 -0.95
N ALA A 131 12.05 -20.09 -1.84
CA ALA A 131 11.34 -21.38 -1.81
C ALA A 131 9.79 -21.31 -1.82
N ARG A 132 9.19 -20.17 -2.20
CA ARG A 132 7.73 -20.00 -2.30
C ARG A 132 7.31 -19.49 -3.67
N LYS A 133 6.01 -19.59 -3.95
CA LYS A 133 5.42 -19.14 -5.22
C LYS A 133 5.56 -17.62 -5.34
N ALA A 134 5.99 -17.18 -6.52
CA ALA A 134 6.02 -15.76 -6.84
C ALA A 134 4.61 -15.30 -7.23
N ASN A 135 4.22 -14.12 -6.74
CA ASN A 135 2.99 -13.45 -7.13
C ASN A 135 3.30 -12.06 -7.67
N ARG A 136 2.35 -11.51 -8.44
CA ARG A 136 2.50 -10.22 -9.11
C ARG A 136 1.23 -9.40 -8.96
N ALA A 137 1.34 -8.28 -8.25
CA ALA A 137 0.28 -7.28 -8.24
C ALA A 137 0.32 -6.42 -9.51
N ASP A 138 -0.84 -5.98 -9.99
CA ASP A 138 -0.93 -5.18 -11.20
C ASP A 138 -0.37 -3.77 -10.98
N LEU A 139 -0.73 -3.11 -9.88
CA LEU A 139 -0.14 -1.85 -9.46
C LEU A 139 0.17 -1.83 -7.96
N MET A 140 1.18 -1.06 -7.60
CA MET A 140 1.55 -0.75 -6.22
C MET A 140 1.80 0.76 -6.09
N PHE A 141 1.19 1.35 -5.06
CA PHE A 141 1.40 2.73 -4.65
C PHE A 141 2.30 2.75 -3.42
N VAL A 142 3.31 3.61 -3.44
CA VAL A 142 4.38 3.65 -2.44
C VAL A 142 4.54 5.08 -1.93
N VAL A 143 4.54 5.26 -0.61
CA VAL A 143 4.78 6.55 0.06
C VAL A 143 6.07 6.43 0.86
N ASN A 144 7.04 7.31 0.58
CA ASN A 144 8.33 7.37 1.29
C ASN A 144 9.01 5.99 1.39
N GLY A 145 8.94 5.20 0.30
CA GLY A 145 9.48 3.85 0.23
C GLY A 145 8.66 2.74 0.88
N VAL A 146 7.49 3.02 1.47
CA VAL A 146 6.59 1.99 2.03
C VAL A 146 5.40 1.77 1.09
N PRO A 147 5.12 0.54 0.63
CA PRO A 147 3.89 0.24 -0.10
C PRO A 147 2.66 0.51 0.76
N VAL A 148 1.70 1.27 0.25
CA VAL A 148 0.50 1.70 0.98
C VAL A 148 -0.80 1.27 0.33
N ALA A 149 -0.80 1.05 -0.99
CA ALA A 149 -1.95 0.47 -1.67
C ALA A 149 -1.57 -0.48 -2.81
N VAL A 150 -2.34 -1.56 -2.93
CA VAL A 150 -2.25 -2.53 -4.02
C VAL A 150 -3.50 -2.44 -4.88
N VAL A 151 -3.35 -2.52 -6.20
CA VAL A 151 -4.50 -2.51 -7.13
C VAL A 151 -4.45 -3.74 -8.03
N GLU A 152 -5.61 -4.37 -8.19
CA GLU A 152 -5.85 -5.47 -9.10
C GLU A 152 -6.80 -5.04 -10.22
N HIS A 153 -6.33 -5.15 -11.45
CA HIS A 153 -7.12 -4.87 -12.64
C HIS A 153 -7.76 -6.14 -13.17
N LYS A 154 -8.98 -6.01 -13.66
CA LYS A 154 -9.76 -7.11 -14.22
C LYS A 154 -10.33 -6.69 -15.56
N ASN A 155 -10.55 -7.66 -16.44
CA ASN A 155 -11.11 -7.40 -17.75
C ASN A 155 -12.55 -6.85 -17.57
N PRO A 156 -12.90 -5.69 -18.19
CA PRO A 156 -14.26 -5.16 -18.17
C PRO A 156 -15.34 -6.11 -18.70
N ALA A 157 -14.97 -7.09 -19.52
CA ALA A 157 -15.87 -8.12 -20.06
C ALA A 157 -16.13 -9.27 -19.07
N ASP A 158 -15.40 -9.37 -17.97
CA ASP A 158 -15.63 -10.40 -16.95
C ASP A 158 -16.82 -10.02 -16.05
N ALA A 159 -17.91 -10.80 -16.14
CA ALA A 159 -19.10 -10.58 -15.31
C ALA A 159 -18.82 -10.65 -13.79
N ASP A 160 -17.84 -11.47 -13.38
CA ASP A 160 -17.43 -11.68 -11.98
C ASP A 160 -16.09 -11.01 -11.66
N ALA A 161 -15.77 -9.90 -12.34
CA ALA A 161 -14.48 -9.22 -12.21
C ALA A 161 -14.11 -8.91 -10.76
N ILE A 162 -15.06 -8.41 -9.96
CA ILE A 162 -14.81 -8.03 -8.56
C ILE A 162 -14.51 -9.27 -7.71
N GLU A 163 -15.31 -10.33 -7.85
CA GLU A 163 -15.15 -11.60 -7.14
C GLU A 163 -13.81 -12.25 -7.46
N ARG A 164 -13.36 -12.19 -8.71
CA ARG A 164 -12.03 -12.65 -9.13
C ARG A 164 -10.91 -11.85 -8.49
N GLY A 165 -11.03 -10.52 -8.41
CA GLY A 165 -10.06 -9.68 -7.71
C GLY A 165 -9.97 -9.99 -6.22
N VAL A 166 -11.12 -10.17 -5.54
CA VAL A 166 -11.15 -10.59 -4.13
C VAL A 166 -10.51 -11.96 -3.94
N ALA A 167 -10.81 -12.92 -4.82
CA ALA A 167 -10.21 -14.25 -4.77
C ALA A 167 -8.68 -14.20 -4.97
N GLN A 168 -8.18 -13.27 -5.79
CA GLN A 168 -6.76 -13.08 -6.00
C GLN A 168 -6.06 -12.47 -4.77
N LEU A 169 -6.67 -11.48 -4.12
CA LEU A 169 -6.14 -10.92 -2.87
C LEU A 169 -6.09 -11.97 -1.74
N ARG A 170 -7.15 -12.77 -1.58
CA ARG A 170 -7.14 -13.92 -0.64
C ARG A 170 -6.05 -14.93 -0.97
N ARG A 171 -5.75 -15.13 -2.25
CA ARG A 171 -4.65 -16.01 -2.66
C ARG A 171 -3.31 -15.43 -2.26
N TYR A 172 -3.12 -14.11 -2.34
CA TYR A 172 -1.90 -13.48 -1.82
C TYR A 172 -1.76 -13.72 -0.32
N GLU A 173 -2.80 -13.52 0.49
CA GLU A 173 -2.76 -13.80 1.94
C GLU A 173 -2.28 -15.23 2.26
N LEU A 174 -2.60 -16.22 1.41
CA LEU A 174 -2.21 -17.62 1.60
C LEU A 174 -0.85 -17.99 1.00
N GLU A 175 -0.57 -17.55 -0.23
CA GLU A 175 0.60 -17.98 -1.00
C GLU A 175 1.80 -17.03 -0.86
N THR A 176 1.53 -15.72 -0.74
CA THR A 176 2.50 -14.62 -0.73
C THR A 176 2.06 -13.46 0.19
N PRO A 177 1.82 -13.71 1.50
CA PRO A 177 1.38 -12.68 2.44
C PRO A 177 2.30 -11.46 2.48
N GLU A 178 3.60 -11.64 2.24
CA GLU A 178 4.60 -10.56 2.20
C GLU A 178 4.28 -9.50 1.13
N LEU A 179 3.50 -9.84 0.09
CA LEU A 179 3.03 -8.88 -0.90
C LEU A 179 2.02 -7.87 -0.30
N LEU A 180 1.31 -8.27 0.74
CA LEU A 180 0.35 -7.46 1.50
C LEU A 180 0.91 -7.01 2.85
N GLY A 181 2.19 -7.25 3.14
CA GLY A 181 2.78 -7.02 4.45
C GLY A 181 2.85 -5.55 4.88
N ALA A 182 2.76 -4.62 3.92
CA ALA A 182 2.80 -3.18 4.19
C ALA A 182 1.62 -2.38 3.60
N ALA A 183 1.07 -2.83 2.47
CA ALA A 183 -0.05 -2.13 1.85
C ALA A 183 -1.26 -2.15 2.79
N GLN A 184 -1.85 -0.98 3.05
CA GLN A 184 -2.95 -0.80 4.00
C GLN A 184 -4.32 -0.86 3.32
N VAL A 185 -4.36 -0.53 2.03
CA VAL A 185 -5.58 -0.49 1.22
C VAL A 185 -5.39 -1.32 -0.03
N PHE A 186 -6.43 -2.07 -0.43
CA PHE A 186 -6.47 -2.71 -1.73
C PHE A 186 -7.56 -2.10 -2.59
N ASN A 187 -7.39 -2.18 -3.91
CA ASN A 187 -8.39 -1.80 -4.90
C ASN A 187 -8.60 -2.93 -5.91
N VAL A 188 -9.84 -3.10 -6.35
CA VAL A 188 -10.23 -3.99 -7.45
C VAL A 188 -11.07 -3.19 -8.44
N THR A 189 -10.67 -3.15 -9.71
CA THR A 189 -11.37 -2.37 -10.73
C THR A 189 -11.40 -3.04 -12.09
N HIS A 190 -12.47 -2.76 -12.85
CA HIS A 190 -12.67 -3.21 -14.22
C HIS A 190 -13.10 -2.06 -15.16
N LEU A 191 -12.48 -0.87 -15.02
CA LEU A 191 -12.82 0.41 -15.68
C LEU A 191 -14.16 1.05 -15.27
N PHE A 192 -15.23 0.27 -15.15
CA PHE A 192 -16.57 0.79 -14.84
C PHE A 192 -16.81 0.95 -13.34
N ASP A 193 -16.28 0.01 -12.57
CA ASP A 193 -16.36 0.03 -11.11
C ASP A 193 -14.98 0.09 -10.48
N TYR A 194 -14.92 0.85 -9.39
CA TYR A 194 -13.76 0.97 -8.54
C TYR A 194 -14.18 0.59 -7.12
N TRP A 195 -13.63 -0.52 -6.63
CA TRP A 195 -13.91 -1.01 -5.28
C TRP A 195 -12.64 -1.01 -4.46
N TYR A 196 -12.76 -0.66 -3.18
CA TYR A 196 -11.64 -0.58 -2.26
C TYR A 196 -11.98 -1.19 -0.91
N GLY A 197 -10.95 -1.56 -0.17
CA GLY A 197 -11.06 -2.11 1.18
C GLY A 197 -9.71 -2.09 1.88
N ALA A 198 -9.70 -2.34 3.19
CA ALA A 198 -8.46 -2.52 3.92
C ALA A 198 -7.87 -3.92 3.64
N THR A 199 -6.56 -4.01 3.53
CA THR A 199 -5.85 -5.30 3.41
C THR A 199 -6.11 -6.19 4.62
N TRP A 200 -5.82 -7.50 4.49
CA TRP A 200 -6.10 -8.51 5.52
C TRP A 200 -7.58 -8.70 5.88
N ASN A 201 -8.48 -8.07 5.11
CA ASN A 201 -9.92 -8.25 5.21
C ASN A 201 -10.57 -8.33 3.81
N ALA A 202 -9.92 -9.04 2.87
CA ALA A 202 -10.37 -9.17 1.49
C ALA A 202 -11.71 -9.95 1.41
N SER A 203 -12.82 -9.22 1.47
CA SER A 203 -14.17 -9.78 1.38
C SER A 203 -15.09 -8.78 0.72
N ARG A 204 -15.94 -9.27 -0.18
CA ARG A 204 -16.95 -8.47 -0.88
C ARG A 204 -17.83 -7.65 0.08
N ARG A 205 -18.10 -8.19 1.28
CA ARG A 205 -18.90 -7.57 2.34
C ARG A 205 -18.25 -6.33 2.95
N TYR A 206 -16.92 -6.26 2.98
CA TYR A 206 -16.15 -5.20 3.62
C TYR A 206 -15.51 -4.25 2.61
N MET A 207 -15.92 -4.35 1.34
CA MET A 207 -15.50 -3.43 0.28
C MET A 207 -16.55 -2.36 0.06
N ALA A 208 -16.09 -1.14 -0.16
CA ALA A 208 -16.92 -0.03 -0.59
C ALA A 208 -16.67 0.25 -2.07
N ARG A 209 -17.70 0.74 -2.75
CA ARG A 209 -17.57 1.25 -4.12
C ARG A 209 -17.19 2.71 -4.02
N TRP A 210 -16.09 3.11 -4.64
CA TRP A 210 -15.74 4.52 -4.77
C TRP A 210 -16.55 5.11 -5.92
N LYS A 211 -17.56 5.92 -5.57
CA LYS A 211 -18.29 6.77 -6.50
C LYS A 211 -18.72 8.03 -5.75
N GLU A 212 -18.19 9.17 -6.14
CA GLU A 212 -18.72 10.45 -5.68
C GLU A 212 -20.05 10.74 -6.37
N ARG A 213 -20.20 10.33 -7.65
CA ARG A 213 -21.43 10.52 -8.47
C ARG A 213 -21.70 9.37 -9.46
N PRO A 214 -22.96 9.15 -9.89
CA PRO A 214 -23.32 8.09 -10.83
C PRO A 214 -22.64 8.18 -12.21
N ASP A 215 -22.33 9.40 -12.66
CA ASP A 215 -21.74 9.77 -13.96
C ASP A 215 -20.21 9.93 -13.92
N GLU A 216 -19.58 9.60 -12.79
CA GLU A 216 -18.14 9.78 -12.61
C GLU A 216 -17.34 8.87 -13.57
N SER A 217 -16.44 9.49 -14.34
CA SER A 217 -15.54 8.76 -15.25
C SER A 217 -14.47 7.99 -14.47
N TYR A 218 -13.93 6.92 -15.06
CA TYR A 218 -12.79 6.17 -14.49
C TYR A 218 -11.62 7.08 -14.10
N ARG A 219 -11.30 8.07 -14.95
CA ARG A 219 -10.28 9.08 -14.66
C ARG A 219 -10.58 9.82 -13.36
N SER A 220 -11.80 10.34 -13.22
CA SER A 220 -12.21 11.08 -12.02
C SER A 220 -12.13 10.20 -10.77
N ALA A 221 -12.62 8.96 -10.85
CA ALA A 221 -12.57 8.03 -9.72
C ALA A 221 -11.13 7.73 -9.27
N VAL A 222 -10.21 7.52 -10.21
CA VAL A 222 -8.78 7.31 -9.89
C VAL A 222 -8.16 8.57 -9.29
N GLN A 223 -8.46 9.74 -9.86
CA GLN A 223 -7.90 11.01 -9.42
C GLN A 223 -8.39 11.44 -8.05
N SER A 224 -9.68 11.25 -7.75
CA SER A 224 -10.26 11.57 -6.45
C SER A 224 -9.78 10.59 -5.38
N PHE A 225 -9.69 9.29 -5.69
CA PHE A 225 -9.21 8.30 -4.73
C PHE A 225 -7.74 8.46 -4.37
N PHE A 226 -6.89 8.73 -5.37
CA PHE A 226 -5.44 8.89 -5.19
C PHE A 226 -5.00 10.35 -5.11
N GLU A 227 -5.90 11.30 -4.86
CA GLU A 227 -5.50 12.66 -4.55
C GLU A 227 -4.59 12.63 -3.29
N PRO A 228 -3.36 13.17 -3.33
CA PRO A 228 -2.41 12.98 -2.25
C PRO A 228 -2.87 13.39 -0.85
N ASN A 229 -3.59 14.50 -0.70
CA ASN A 229 -4.09 14.94 0.61
C ASN A 229 -5.12 13.95 1.14
N ASP A 230 -6.11 13.58 0.33
CA ASP A 230 -7.20 12.69 0.74
C ASP A 230 -6.72 11.25 0.97
N PHE A 231 -5.80 10.76 0.14
CA PHE A 231 -5.21 9.44 0.30
C PHE A 231 -4.36 9.35 1.58
N LEU A 232 -3.50 10.34 1.85
CA LEU A 232 -2.72 10.38 3.08
C LEU A 232 -3.63 10.54 4.31
N ARG A 233 -4.70 11.32 4.21
CA ARG A 233 -5.72 11.40 5.27
C ARG A 233 -6.40 10.06 5.53
N THR A 234 -6.67 9.28 4.48
CA THR A 234 -7.22 7.92 4.60
C THR A 234 -6.30 7.04 5.47
N LEU A 235 -4.99 7.06 5.20
CA LEU A 235 -4.01 6.35 6.04
C LEU A 235 -4.02 6.88 7.48
N ARG A 236 -4.10 8.20 7.68
CA ARG A 236 -4.05 8.82 9.01
C ARG A 236 -5.28 8.51 9.88
N ASP A 237 -6.48 8.58 9.32
CA ASP A 237 -7.70 8.72 10.10
C ASP A 237 -8.74 7.60 9.86
N TRP A 238 -8.71 6.92 8.70
CA TRP A 238 -9.87 6.16 8.21
C TRP A 238 -9.71 4.65 8.17
N ILE A 239 -8.54 4.13 8.55
CA ILE A 239 -8.30 2.68 8.70
C ILE A 239 -8.39 2.33 10.18
N LEU A 240 -9.31 1.45 10.53
CA LEU A 240 -9.52 0.97 11.90
C LEU A 240 -9.32 -0.53 11.98
N PHE A 241 -8.60 -0.97 13.01
CA PHE A 241 -8.51 -2.37 13.40
C PHE A 241 -9.45 -2.62 14.57
N CYS A 242 -10.49 -3.43 14.34
CA CYS A 242 -11.45 -3.80 15.37
C CYS A 242 -11.11 -5.16 15.96
N GLU A 243 -10.97 -5.21 17.28
CA GLU A 243 -10.95 -6.45 18.05
C GLU A 243 -12.39 -6.95 18.23
N ALA A 244 -12.69 -8.16 17.74
CA ALA A 244 -13.97 -8.77 18.07
C ALA A 244 -14.04 -9.05 19.59
N PRO A 245 -15.21 -8.87 20.23
CA PRO A 245 -15.39 -9.13 21.65
C PRO A 245 -14.92 -10.54 22.01
N ARG A 246 -14.18 -10.68 23.13
CA ARG A 246 -13.79 -11.99 23.65
C ARG A 246 -15.04 -12.76 24.07
N ILE A 247 -15.44 -13.77 23.30
CA ILE A 247 -16.45 -14.74 23.69
C ILE A 247 -15.72 -15.96 24.26
N GLY A 248 -15.84 -16.22 25.57
CA GLY A 248 -15.27 -17.41 26.22
C GLY A 248 -13.74 -17.43 26.32
N GLY A 249 -13.07 -16.27 26.38
CA GLY A 249 -11.61 -16.18 26.58
C GLY A 249 -10.76 -16.40 25.32
N ARG A 250 -11.36 -16.63 24.15
CA ARG A 250 -10.66 -16.64 22.86
C ARG A 250 -10.81 -15.27 22.17
N PRO A 251 -9.75 -14.69 21.60
CA PRO A 251 -9.88 -13.50 20.76
C PRO A 251 -10.75 -13.86 19.55
N GLY A 252 -11.73 -13.01 19.22
CA GLY A 252 -12.47 -13.13 17.96
C GLY A 252 -11.62 -12.63 16.77
N PRO A 253 -12.07 -12.82 15.52
CA PRO A 253 -11.29 -12.43 14.35
C PRO A 253 -11.05 -10.91 14.33
N TYR A 254 -9.81 -10.50 14.10
CA TYR A 254 -9.45 -9.11 13.81
C TYR A 254 -9.94 -8.75 12.42
N GLY A 255 -10.48 -7.53 12.26
CA GLY A 255 -10.86 -7.00 10.96
C GLY A 255 -10.36 -5.56 10.81
N ALA A 256 -9.78 -5.27 9.65
CA ALA A 256 -9.50 -3.91 9.22
C ALA A 256 -10.61 -3.43 8.28
N GLY A 257 -11.05 -2.18 8.37
CA GLY A 257 -12.07 -1.64 7.47
C GLY A 257 -11.93 -0.13 7.26
N PRO A 258 -12.16 0.38 6.05
CA PRO A 258 -12.35 1.80 5.83
C PRO A 258 -13.71 2.24 6.39
N TRP A 259 -13.78 3.41 7.01
CA TRP A 259 -15.08 4.09 7.24
C TRP A 259 -15.54 4.81 5.95
N PRO A 260 -16.86 4.90 5.70
CA PRO A 260 -17.43 5.61 4.55
C PRO A 260 -17.11 7.10 4.55
#